data_AF-A0AAP8KL99-F1
#
_entry.id   AF-A0AAP8KL99-F1
#
_cell.length_a   1.000
_cell.length_b   1.000
_cell.length_c   1.000
_cell.angle_alpha   90.00
_cell.angle_beta   90.00
_cell.angle_gamma   90.00
#
_symmetry.space_group_name_H-M   'P 1'
#
loop_
_entity.id
_entity.type
_entity.pdbx_description
1 polymer ?
#
loop_
_entity_poly.entity_id
_entity_poly.type
_entity_poly.pdbx_seq_one_letter_code
_entity_poly.pdbx_strand_id
1 'polypeptide(L)'
;MDKFFSNSENSFYLEETVNSYEEQGIPVPSDLKKITDEEYETFMVSPDRKAPYYSLKSKCMVWVDIAPPTREEEIESAELLKAQLLAGAAEAISPLQDAVDLSMASEAETASLSAWKKYRVLLNRVDTSKAPDIEWPEVPGNVA
;
A
#
# COMPACT_ATOMS: atom_id res chain seq x y z
N MET A 1 -6.69 -7.56 -30.93
CA MET A 1 -7.44 -6.86 -29.89
C MET A 1 -6.62 -5.66 -29.53
N ASP A 2 -7.18 -4.46 -29.69
CA ASP A 2 -6.40 -3.25 -29.46
C ASP A 2 -6.09 -3.08 -27.97
N LYS A 3 -4.92 -2.52 -27.69
CA LYS A 3 -4.43 -2.23 -26.35
C LYS A 3 -3.99 -0.78 -26.29
N PHE A 4 -4.26 -0.16 -25.16
CA PHE A 4 -4.01 1.25 -24.94
C PHE A 4 -3.27 1.46 -23.62
N PHE A 5 -2.56 2.57 -23.53
CA PHE A 5 -1.93 3.04 -22.30
C PHE A 5 -2.33 4.49 -22.03
N SER A 6 -2.66 4.81 -20.78
CA SER A 6 -2.87 6.17 -20.29
C SER A 6 -1.65 6.59 -19.47
N ASN A 7 -1.02 7.70 -19.85
CA ASN A 7 0.07 8.29 -19.06
C ASN A 7 -0.48 8.95 -17.79
N SER A 8 -1.65 9.59 -17.86
CA SER A 8 -2.24 10.28 -16.71
C SER A 8 -2.63 9.33 -15.58
N GLU A 9 -3.03 8.11 -15.92
CA GLU A 9 -3.43 7.09 -14.95
C GLU A 9 -2.40 5.97 -14.78
N ASN A 10 -1.29 6.04 -15.53
CA ASN A 10 -0.22 5.05 -15.54
C ASN A 10 -0.76 3.61 -15.66
N SER A 11 -1.73 3.40 -16.56
CA SER A 11 -2.56 2.19 -16.61
C SER A 11 -2.80 1.73 -18.05
N PHE A 12 -2.90 0.40 -18.21
CA PHE A 12 -3.23 -0.24 -19.47
C PHE A 12 -4.73 -0.49 -19.59
N TYR A 13 -5.25 -0.29 -20.81
CA TYR A 13 -6.64 -0.49 -21.16
C TYR A 13 -6.75 -1.42 -22.35
N LEU A 14 -7.59 -2.45 -22.25
CA LEU A 14 -7.94 -3.30 -23.38
C LEU A 14 -9.13 -2.68 -24.12
N GLU A 15 -9.20 -2.89 -25.44
CA GLU A 15 -10.31 -2.42 -26.28
C GLU A 15 -11.68 -2.81 -25.73
N GLU A 16 -11.84 -4.04 -25.23
CA GLU A 16 -13.10 -4.47 -24.61
C GLU A 16 -13.46 -3.65 -23.36
N THR A 17 -12.47 -3.29 -22.55
CA THR A 17 -12.66 -2.52 -21.31
C THR A 17 -13.09 -1.09 -21.65
N VAL A 18 -12.44 -0.48 -22.64
CA VAL A 18 -12.81 0.86 -23.14
C VAL A 18 -14.25 0.86 -23.63
N ASN A 19 -14.61 -0.09 -24.52
CA ASN A 19 -15.96 -0.20 -25.06
C ASN A 19 -16.99 -0.40 -23.94
N SER A 20 -16.70 -1.28 -22.99
CA SER A 20 -17.59 -1.56 -21.85
C SER A 20 -17.80 -0.33 -20.95
N TYR A 21 -16.76 0.47 -20.74
CA TYR A 21 -16.86 1.70 -19.94
C TYR A 21 -17.71 2.74 -20.67
N GLU A 22 -17.48 2.94 -21.96
CA GLU A 22 -18.25 3.89 -22.78
C GLU A 22 -19.74 3.51 -22.84
N GLU A 23 -20.08 2.22 -23.01
CA GLU A 23 -21.47 1.73 -22.99
C GLU A 23 -22.18 1.99 -21.65
N GLN A 24 -21.44 1.92 -20.55
CA GLN A 24 -21.95 2.19 -19.20
C GLN A 24 -21.92 3.67 -18.83
N GLY A 25 -21.42 4.54 -19.71
CA GLY A 25 -21.23 5.96 -19.42
C GLY A 25 -20.14 6.24 -18.38
N ILE A 26 -19.23 5.29 -18.16
CA ILE A 26 -18.04 5.46 -17.32
C ILE A 26 -16.99 6.22 -18.15
N PRO A 27 -16.46 7.35 -17.65
CA PRO A 27 -15.45 8.11 -18.38
C PRO A 27 -14.17 7.30 -18.55
N VAL A 28 -13.64 7.28 -19.77
CA VAL A 28 -12.33 6.71 -20.10
C VAL A 28 -11.27 7.82 -20.21
N PRO A 29 -9.98 7.52 -20.00
CA PRO A 29 -8.93 8.53 -20.09
C PRO A 29 -8.86 9.16 -21.48
N SER A 30 -8.79 10.49 -21.55
CA SER A 30 -8.69 11.19 -22.84
C SER A 30 -7.32 11.06 -23.53
N ASP A 31 -6.31 10.58 -22.80
CA ASP A 31 -4.93 10.49 -23.25
C ASP A 31 -4.54 9.10 -23.77
N LEU A 32 -5.50 8.15 -23.86
CA LEU A 32 -5.25 6.78 -24.32
C LEU A 32 -4.42 6.75 -25.61
N LYS A 33 -3.30 6.04 -25.55
CA LYS A 33 -2.40 5.79 -26.67
C LYS A 33 -2.43 4.33 -27.02
N LYS A 34 -2.75 4.04 -28.29
CA LYS A 34 -2.66 2.68 -28.82
C LYS A 34 -1.21 2.21 -28.76
N ILE A 35 -1.01 1.03 -28.19
CA ILE A 35 0.27 0.34 -28.09
C ILE A 35 0.20 -1.00 -28.81
N THR A 36 1.37 -1.56 -29.12
CA THR A 36 1.48 -2.89 -29.71
C THR A 36 1.35 -3.98 -28.66
N ASP A 37 1.08 -5.22 -29.11
CA ASP A 37 1.06 -6.38 -28.22
C ASP A 37 2.42 -6.61 -27.53
N GLU A 38 3.52 -6.41 -28.26
CA GLU A 38 4.89 -6.51 -27.75
C GLU A 38 5.18 -5.45 -26.68
N GLU A 39 4.73 -4.21 -26.88
CA GLU A 39 4.84 -3.15 -25.86
C GLU A 39 4.00 -3.49 -24.63
N TYR A 40 2.77 -3.97 -24.80
CA TYR A 40 1.96 -4.40 -23.66
C TYR A 40 2.65 -5.52 -22.88
N GLU A 41 3.15 -6.55 -23.56
CA GLU A 41 3.84 -7.67 -22.94
C GLU A 41 5.10 -7.25 -22.20
N THR A 42 5.87 -6.35 -22.80
CA THR A 42 7.11 -5.85 -22.20
C THR A 42 6.83 -4.97 -20.98
N PHE A 43 5.80 -4.12 -21.04
CA PHE A 43 5.58 -3.06 -20.06
C PHE A 43 4.50 -3.36 -19.00
N MET A 44 3.72 -4.44 -19.12
CA MET A 44 2.71 -4.78 -18.12
C MET A 44 3.32 -5.20 -16.77
N VAL A 45 4.58 -5.65 -16.77
CA VAL A 45 5.30 -6.03 -15.55
C VAL A 45 6.42 -5.02 -15.32
N SER A 46 6.15 -4.05 -14.43
CA SER A 46 7.12 -3.02 -14.07
C SER A 46 8.36 -3.61 -13.36
N PRO A 47 9.57 -3.36 -13.86
CA PRO A 47 10.81 -3.58 -13.12
C PRO A 47 10.86 -2.73 -11.86
N ASP A 48 11.78 -3.07 -10.95
CA ASP A 48 11.98 -2.31 -9.71
C ASP A 48 12.24 -0.82 -10.01
N ARG A 49 11.52 0.04 -9.29
CA ARG A 49 11.57 1.51 -9.37
C ARG A 49 11.40 2.09 -10.77
N LYS A 50 10.68 1.41 -11.66
CA LYS A 50 10.36 1.92 -13.01
C LYS A 50 8.88 1.88 -13.28
N ALA A 51 8.39 2.90 -13.97
CA ALA A 51 7.01 2.97 -14.44
C ALA A 51 6.97 2.94 -15.98
N PRO A 52 5.96 2.31 -16.57
CA PRO A 52 5.72 2.40 -18.00
C PRO A 52 5.27 3.82 -18.36
N TYR A 53 5.70 4.33 -19.51
CA TYR A 53 5.32 5.66 -19.99
C TYR A 53 5.30 5.69 -21.52
N TYR A 54 4.24 6.21 -22.11
CA TYR A 54 4.17 6.42 -23.55
C TYR A 54 4.81 7.76 -23.94
N SER A 55 5.97 7.69 -24.60
CA SER A 55 6.70 8.87 -25.08
C SER A 55 6.10 9.38 -26.40
N LEU A 56 5.55 10.60 -26.40
CA LEU A 56 5.03 11.24 -27.62
C LEU A 56 6.10 11.52 -28.68
N LYS A 57 7.37 11.66 -28.26
CA LYS A 57 8.50 11.95 -29.16
C LYS A 57 8.91 10.73 -29.96
N SER A 58 9.06 9.60 -29.28
CA SER A 58 9.44 8.32 -29.90
C SER A 58 8.25 7.49 -30.36
N LYS A 59 7.02 7.85 -29.93
CA LYS A 59 5.77 7.16 -30.21
C LYS A 59 5.79 5.68 -29.80
N CYS A 60 6.41 5.42 -28.65
CA CYS A 60 6.52 4.08 -28.08
C CYS A 60 6.57 4.13 -26.55
N MET A 61 6.33 2.97 -25.94
CA MET A 61 6.51 2.76 -24.51
C MET A 61 7.99 2.83 -24.13
N VAL A 62 8.27 3.50 -23.01
CA VAL A 62 9.59 3.61 -22.40
C VAL A 62 9.47 3.44 -20.89
N TRP A 63 10.54 2.96 -20.27
CA TRP A 63 10.63 2.92 -18.82
C TRP A 63 11.11 4.28 -18.33
N VAL A 64 10.38 4.86 -17.38
CA VAL A 64 10.82 6.03 -16.64
C VAL A 64 11.14 5.65 -15.21
N ASP A 65 12.17 6.25 -14.65
CA ASP A 65 12.54 6.02 -13.25
C ASP A 65 11.47 6.66 -12.35
N ILE A 66 10.97 5.89 -11.38
CA ILE A 66 10.08 6.40 -10.35
C ILE A 66 10.97 7.16 -9.36
N ALA A 67 10.69 8.45 -9.20
CA ALA A 67 11.38 9.25 -8.21
C ALA A 67 11.20 8.60 -6.82
N PRO A 68 12.25 8.55 -6.00
CA PRO A 68 12.08 8.12 -4.61
C PRO A 68 11.05 9.06 -3.93
N PRO A 69 10.30 8.55 -2.94
CA PRO A 69 9.38 9.38 -2.18
C PRO A 69 10.13 10.56 -1.57
N THR A 70 9.44 11.69 -1.50
CA THR A 70 9.92 12.87 -0.79
C THR A 70 9.99 12.60 0.71
N ARG A 71 10.74 13.43 1.44
CA ARG A 71 10.83 13.33 2.89
C ARG A 71 9.46 13.39 3.55
N GLU A 72 8.60 14.28 3.07
CA GLU A 72 7.25 14.47 3.55
C GLU A 72 6.39 13.22 3.33
N GLU A 73 6.44 12.61 2.14
CA GLU A 73 5.74 11.35 1.83
C GLU A 73 6.25 10.16 2.67
N GLU A 74 7.57 10.09 2.92
CA GLU A 74 8.15 9.08 3.81
C GLU A 74 7.62 9.23 5.24
N ILE A 75 7.54 10.46 5.75
CA ILE A 75 7.01 10.72 7.09
C ILE A 75 5.52 10.40 7.16
N GLU A 76 4.73 10.83 6.17
CA GLU A 76 3.29 10.55 6.10
C GLU A 76 3.01 9.04 6.05
N SER A 77 3.75 8.30 5.22
CA SER A 77 3.62 6.84 5.15
C SER A 77 3.99 6.15 6.48
N ALA A 78 5.01 6.64 7.18
CA ALA A 78 5.38 6.15 8.50
C ALA A 78 4.31 6.47 9.56
N GLU A 79 3.68 7.65 9.51
CA GLU A 79 2.56 8.02 10.39
C GLU A 79 1.33 7.15 10.16
N LEU A 80 1.00 6.88 8.90
CA LEU A 80 -0.08 5.98 8.53
C LEU A 80 0.19 4.56 9.06
N LEU A 81 1.40 4.05 8.87
CA LEU A 81 1.79 2.74 9.39
C LEU A 81 1.70 2.70 10.93
N LYS A 82 2.20 3.72 11.62
CA LYS A 82 2.07 3.84 13.09
C LYS A 82 0.60 3.79 13.53
N ALA A 83 -0.28 4.52 12.85
CA ALA A 83 -1.71 4.52 13.15
C ALA A 83 -2.34 3.13 12.95
N GLN A 84 -2.01 2.43 11.87
CA GLN A 84 -2.48 1.07 11.61
C GLN A 84 -2.00 0.08 12.68
N LEU A 85 -0.72 0.14 13.06
CA LEU A 85 -0.15 -0.73 14.09
C LEU A 85 -0.76 -0.47 15.47
N LEU A 86 -1.07 0.80 15.80
CA LEU A 86 -1.78 1.17 17.03
C LEU A 86 -3.22 0.66 17.04
N ALA A 87 -3.91 0.71 15.89
CA ALA A 87 -5.25 0.16 15.75
C ALA A 87 -5.26 -1.36 15.95
N GLY A 88 -4.37 -2.09 15.29
CA GLY A 88 -4.23 -3.55 15.48
C GLY A 88 -3.87 -3.92 16.92
N ALA A 89 -3.01 -3.14 17.59
CA ALA A 89 -2.72 -3.35 19.01
C ALA A 89 -3.94 -3.11 19.89
N ALA A 90 -4.80 -2.12 19.58
CA ALA A 90 -6.03 -1.88 20.33
C ALA A 90 -7.03 -3.03 20.14
N GLU A 91 -7.15 -3.56 18.93
CA GLU A 91 -8.00 -4.71 18.60
C GLU A 91 -7.56 -5.97 19.38
N ALA A 92 -6.26 -6.25 19.46
CA ALA A 92 -5.74 -7.36 20.25
C ALA A 92 -5.93 -7.17 21.77
N ILE A 93 -5.80 -5.94 22.26
CA ILE A 93 -5.93 -5.62 23.69
C ILE A 93 -7.38 -5.76 24.17
N SER A 94 -8.37 -5.39 23.36
CA SER A 94 -9.77 -5.32 23.80
C SER A 94 -10.28 -6.63 24.43
N PRO A 95 -10.26 -7.80 23.74
CA PRO A 95 -10.79 -9.04 24.30
C PRO A 95 -9.96 -9.54 25.50
N LEU A 96 -8.64 -9.32 25.48
CA LEU A 96 -7.75 -9.69 26.59
C LEU A 96 -8.05 -8.84 27.85
N GLN A 97 -8.37 -7.56 27.65
CA GLN A 97 -8.78 -6.68 28.73
C GLN A 97 -10.14 -7.10 29.28
N ASP A 98 -11.11 -7.43 28.42
CA ASP A 98 -12.42 -7.93 28.84
C ASP A 98 -12.28 -9.21 29.69
N ALA A 99 -11.41 -10.16 29.28
CA ALA A 99 -11.14 -11.37 30.04
C ALA A 99 -10.55 -11.07 31.42
N VAL A 100 -9.64 -10.09 31.53
CA VAL A 100 -9.07 -9.67 32.82
C VAL A 100 -10.14 -8.99 33.69
N ASP A 101 -10.94 -8.09 33.11
CA ASP A 101 -11.97 -7.33 33.82
C ASP A 101 -13.08 -8.24 34.35
N LEU A 102 -13.42 -9.30 33.60
CA LEU A 102 -14.37 -10.34 34.00
C LEU A 102 -13.74 -11.40 34.91
N SER A 103 -12.44 -11.29 35.25
CA SER A 103 -11.70 -12.30 36.02
C SER A 103 -11.72 -13.70 35.38
N MET A 104 -11.80 -13.76 34.05
CA MET A 104 -11.82 -14.97 33.22
C MET A 104 -10.49 -15.24 32.52
N ALA A 105 -9.54 -14.28 32.55
CA ALA A 105 -8.27 -14.41 31.87
C ALA A 105 -7.41 -15.54 32.45
N SER A 106 -6.87 -16.36 31.55
CA SER A 106 -5.78 -17.29 31.82
C SER A 106 -4.46 -16.55 32.08
N GLU A 107 -3.47 -17.26 32.61
CA GLU A 107 -2.10 -16.75 32.75
C GLU A 107 -1.50 -16.33 31.40
N ALA A 108 -1.79 -17.10 30.34
CA ALA A 108 -1.34 -16.81 28.98
C ALA A 108 -1.97 -15.53 28.43
N GLU A 109 -3.28 -15.32 28.61
CA GLU A 109 -3.95 -14.08 28.20
C GLU A 109 -3.45 -12.86 29.00
N THR A 110 -3.16 -13.04 30.29
CA THR A 110 -2.58 -11.97 31.13
C THR A 110 -1.17 -11.57 30.67
N ALA A 111 -0.34 -12.55 30.32
CA ALA A 111 0.98 -12.31 29.76
C ALA A 111 0.88 -11.61 28.39
N SER A 112 -0.06 -12.05 27.55
CA SER A 112 -0.33 -11.45 26.24
C SER A 112 -0.78 -10.01 26.36
N LEU A 113 -1.72 -9.71 27.26
CA LEU A 113 -2.21 -8.36 27.51
C LEU A 113 -1.06 -7.43 27.90
N SER A 114 -0.16 -7.91 28.75
CA SER A 114 1.02 -7.17 29.19
C SER A 114 1.98 -6.90 28.03
N ALA A 115 2.22 -7.89 27.17
CA ALA A 115 3.05 -7.75 25.97
C ALA A 115 2.45 -6.75 24.98
N TRP A 116 1.16 -6.86 24.67
CA TRP A 116 0.45 -5.94 23.78
C TRP A 116 0.41 -4.51 24.31
N LYS A 117 0.16 -4.30 25.61
CA LYS A 117 0.22 -2.97 26.23
C LYS A 117 1.63 -2.37 26.13
N LYS A 118 2.67 -3.16 26.38
CA LYS A 118 4.07 -2.72 26.23
C LYS A 118 4.36 -2.32 24.77
N TYR A 119 3.97 -3.16 23.82
CA TYR A 119 4.10 -2.90 22.39
C TYR A 119 3.41 -1.59 21.98
N ARG A 120 2.14 -1.39 22.36
CA ARG A 120 1.38 -0.16 22.07
C ARG A 120 2.07 1.09 22.64
N VAL A 121 2.66 0.99 23.83
CA VAL A 121 3.42 2.09 24.44
C VAL A 121 4.72 2.37 23.67
N LEU A 122 5.44 1.34 23.24
CA LEU A 122 6.64 1.49 22.42
C LEU A 122 6.30 2.12 21.06
N LEU A 123 5.25 1.65 20.39
CA LEU A 123 4.74 2.23 19.14
C LEU A 123 4.44 3.72 19.28
N ASN A 124 3.74 4.13 20.34
CA ASN A 124 3.42 5.54 20.57
C ASN A 124 4.68 6.43 20.63
N ARG A 125 5.81 5.89 21.11
CA ARG A 125 7.09 6.59 21.23
C ARG A 125 7.92 6.59 19.94
N VAL A 126 7.53 5.83 18.93
CA VAL A 126 8.21 5.83 17.62
C VAL A 126 8.14 7.24 17.03
N ASP A 127 9.28 7.76 16.63
CA ASP A 127 9.45 9.04 15.97
C ASP A 127 9.42 8.84 14.45
N THR A 128 8.26 9.14 13.84
CA THR A 128 8.02 8.98 12.40
C THR A 128 8.80 9.98 11.56
N SER A 129 9.29 11.07 12.16
CA SER A 129 10.13 12.05 11.48
C SER A 129 11.48 11.46 11.04
N LYS A 130 11.84 10.26 11.50
CA LYS A 130 13.07 9.53 11.13
C LYS A 130 12.93 8.60 9.93
N ALA A 131 11.76 8.53 9.31
CA ALA A 131 11.55 7.73 8.10
C ALA A 131 12.65 7.98 7.04
N PRO A 132 13.09 6.99 6.25
CA PRO A 132 12.69 5.58 6.31
C PRO A 132 13.41 4.78 7.42
N ASP A 133 14.39 5.38 8.10
CA ASP A 133 15.26 4.75 9.11
C ASP A 133 14.57 4.64 10.49
N ILE A 134 13.46 3.89 10.54
CA ILE A 134 12.69 3.67 11.76
C ILE A 134 12.84 2.22 12.22
N GLU A 135 13.27 2.03 13.46
CA GLU A 135 13.18 0.75 14.15
C GLU A 135 11.79 0.57 14.76
N TRP A 136 10.95 -0.22 14.09
CA TRP A 136 9.63 -0.57 14.59
C TRP A 136 9.73 -1.62 15.70
N PRO A 137 8.97 -1.48 16.80
CA PRO A 137 8.93 -2.51 17.82
C PRO A 137 8.37 -3.83 17.24
N GLU A 138 8.82 -4.95 17.77
CA GLU A 138 8.34 -6.27 17.32
C GLU A 138 6.90 -6.50 17.79
N VAL A 139 6.05 -6.99 16.87
CA VAL A 139 4.67 -7.37 17.17
C VAL A 139 4.68 -8.57 18.12
N PRO A 140 3.94 -8.53 19.24
CA PRO A 140 3.79 -9.70 20.11
C PRO A 140 3.20 -10.88 19.33
N GLY A 141 3.79 -12.06 19.49
CA GLY A 141 3.26 -13.29 18.89
C GLY A 141 1.83 -13.55 19.38
N ASN A 142 0.94 -13.89 18.45
CA ASN A 142 -0.41 -14.32 18.77
C ASN A 142 -0.32 -15.69 19.46
N VAL A 143 -0.32 -15.73 20.79
CA VAL A 143 -0.58 -16.97 21.51
C VAL A 143 -2.09 -17.23 21.41
N ALA A 144 -2.46 -17.82 20.28
CA ALA A 144 -3.77 -18.44 20.08
C ALA A 144 -3.83 -19.78 20.82
#